data_AF-A0A2M8BCY1-F1
#
_entry.id   AF-A0A2M8BCY1-F1
#
_cell.length_a   1.000
_cell.length_b   1.000
_cell.length_c   1.000
_cell.angle_alpha   90.00
_cell.angle_beta   90.00
_cell.angle_gamma   90.00
#
_symmetry.space_group_name_H-M   'P 1'
#
loop_
_entity.id
_entity.type
_entity.pdbx_description
1 polymer ?
#
loop_
_entity_poly.entity_id
_entity_poly.type
_entity_poly.pdbx_seq_one_letter_code
_entity_poly.pdbx_strand_id
1 'polypeptide(L)'
;MQTPFGKWLQNAQVPSDAAALFEEACVCFGVGAHRAALLLSYMAWGTTLRTRLLSATCPAAMLQGQWDNIHKQLRDDDTWDSQVFDTTQQKKGTPIFLVSDSLRQQVVYWKDRRNDCAHAKDNAIAAAHVEAFWLFIQSNLGKFVPNGSKEDLWQRFARHYDPNLTAPGTPVDPIVALVPSAVPSAELPAFIKELVRPFTGDNTFFGSYYPLSDMLEGMLRLSVDSLHEAIVSTLADSPELLAEFLRFKPHRTAFWHGHPTLVRRL
;
A
#
# COMPACT_ATOMS: atom_id res chain seq x y z
N MET A 1 13.40 25.51 5.57
CA MET A 1 13.95 24.45 6.45
C MET A 1 13.08 23.22 6.23
N GLN A 2 13.64 22.08 5.79
CA GLN A 2 12.84 20.89 5.46
C GLN A 2 12.62 20.05 6.72
N THR A 3 11.37 19.80 7.09
CA THR A 3 11.00 19.02 8.30
C THR A 3 11.39 17.53 8.11
N PRO A 4 11.62 16.76 9.19
CA PRO A 4 11.82 15.31 9.11
C PRO A 4 10.68 14.59 8.37
N PHE A 5 9.44 15.04 8.60
CA PHE A 5 8.28 14.52 7.89
C PHE A 5 8.32 14.83 6.38
N GLY A 6 8.72 16.05 6.00
CA GLY A 6 8.89 16.41 4.59
C GLY A 6 9.97 15.58 3.88
N LYS A 7 11.02 15.13 4.57
CA LYS A 7 11.99 14.17 4.02
C LYS A 7 11.39 12.78 3.84
N TRP A 8 10.62 12.32 4.82
CA TRP A 8 9.92 11.03 4.71
C TRP A 8 8.93 11.02 3.55
N LEU A 9 8.22 12.13 3.32
CA LEU A 9 7.23 12.26 2.25
C LEU A 9 7.81 12.02 0.86
N GLN A 10 9.07 12.38 0.62
CA GLN A 10 9.76 12.16 -0.67
C GLN A 10 9.82 10.68 -1.08
N ASN A 11 9.83 9.78 -0.10
CA ASN A 11 9.87 8.33 -0.31
C ASN A 11 8.53 7.65 0.00
N ALA A 12 7.57 8.40 0.52
CA ALA A 12 6.28 7.86 0.92
C ALA A 12 5.41 7.62 -0.32
N GLN A 13 4.75 6.47 -0.36
CA GLN A 13 3.78 6.16 -1.41
C GLN A 13 2.42 6.76 -1.09
N VAL A 14 2.28 8.03 -1.45
CA VAL A 14 1.04 8.80 -1.33
C VAL A 14 0.57 9.29 -2.71
N PRO A 15 -0.75 9.36 -2.94
CA PRO A 15 -1.31 10.03 -4.12
C PRO A 15 -0.83 11.48 -4.27
N SER A 16 -0.76 11.99 -5.49
CA SER A 16 -0.22 13.34 -5.77
C SER A 16 -1.04 14.47 -5.14
N ASP A 17 -2.37 14.33 -5.09
CA ASP A 17 -3.29 15.24 -4.41
C ASP A 17 -3.08 15.22 -2.89
N ALA A 18 -2.89 14.05 -2.28
CA ALA A 18 -2.51 13.93 -0.88
C ALA A 18 -1.10 14.50 -0.60
N ALA A 19 -0.15 14.31 -1.50
CA ALA A 19 1.21 14.85 -1.38
C ALA A 19 1.20 16.38 -1.32
N ALA A 20 0.46 17.03 -2.21
CA ALA A 20 0.30 18.49 -2.22
C ALA A 20 -0.25 19.02 -0.88
N LEU A 21 -1.25 18.34 -0.30
CA LEU A 21 -1.79 18.68 1.01
C LEU A 21 -0.77 18.50 2.15
N PHE A 22 0.06 17.45 2.11
CA PHE A 22 1.13 17.26 3.08
C PHE A 22 2.25 18.32 2.96
N GLU A 23 2.59 18.72 1.74
CA GLU A 23 3.55 19.79 1.50
C GLU A 23 3.04 21.13 2.04
N GLU A 24 1.77 21.46 1.80
CA GLU A 24 1.13 22.65 2.36
C GLU A 24 1.07 22.58 3.90
N ALA A 25 0.77 21.41 4.46
CA ALA A 25 0.82 21.20 5.91
C ALA A 25 2.22 21.48 6.49
N CYS A 26 3.30 21.10 5.79
CA CYS A 26 4.67 21.40 6.20
C CYS A 26 4.97 22.90 6.16
N VAL A 27 4.45 23.63 5.16
CA VAL A 27 4.56 25.09 5.08
C VAL A 27 3.85 25.74 6.27
N CYS A 28 2.60 25.37 6.54
CA CYS A 28 1.84 25.86 7.69
C CYS A 28 2.56 25.60 9.01
N PHE A 29 3.15 24.40 9.17
CA PHE A 29 3.91 24.05 10.35
C PHE A 29 5.14 24.96 10.53
N GLY A 30 5.88 25.22 9.44
CA GLY A 30 7.08 26.06 9.45
C GLY A 30 6.83 27.51 9.87
N VAL A 31 5.62 28.03 9.68
CA VAL A 31 5.21 29.39 10.10
C VAL A 31 4.44 29.42 11.42
N GLY A 32 4.34 28.28 12.13
CA GLY A 32 3.64 28.19 13.42
C GLY A 32 2.12 28.06 13.33
N ALA A 33 1.56 27.88 12.14
CA ALA A 33 0.12 27.68 11.92
C ALA A 33 -0.30 26.22 12.21
N HIS A 34 -0.12 25.77 13.46
CA HIS A 34 -0.25 24.35 13.85
C HIS A 34 -1.66 23.77 13.62
N ARG A 35 -2.72 24.56 13.79
CA ARG A 35 -4.10 24.12 13.49
C ARG A 35 -4.28 23.80 12.00
N ALA A 36 -3.80 24.69 11.13
CA ALA A 36 -3.84 24.48 9.68
C ALA A 36 -2.98 23.28 9.28
N ALA A 37 -1.77 23.17 9.83
CA ALA A 37 -0.88 22.03 9.58
C ALA A 37 -1.52 20.68 9.96
N LEU A 38 -2.17 20.59 11.12
CA LEU A 38 -2.86 19.36 11.54
C LEU A 38 -4.06 19.05 10.65
N LEU A 39 -4.87 20.07 10.34
CA LEU A 39 -6.05 19.93 9.48
C LEU A 39 -5.69 19.42 8.08
N LEU A 40 -4.69 20.05 7.45
CA LEU A 40 -4.20 19.65 6.12
C LEU A 40 -3.57 18.26 6.15
N SER A 41 -2.79 17.93 7.18
CA SER A 41 -2.24 16.59 7.35
C SER A 41 -3.33 15.53 7.46
N TYR A 42 -4.44 15.83 8.15
CA TYR A 42 -5.54 14.89 8.31
C TYR A 42 -6.29 14.71 6.99
N MET A 43 -6.52 15.81 6.26
CA MET A 43 -7.10 15.78 4.94
C MET A 43 -6.25 14.95 3.97
N ALA A 44 -4.93 15.15 3.95
CA ALA A 44 -4.00 14.38 3.14
C ALA A 44 -4.02 12.87 3.46
N TRP A 45 -4.05 12.52 4.76
CA TRP A 45 -4.20 11.15 5.21
C TRP A 45 -5.53 10.54 4.75
N GLY A 46 -6.64 11.27 4.92
CA GLY A 46 -7.97 10.87 4.46
C GLY A 46 -8.04 10.68 2.94
N THR A 47 -7.48 11.61 2.16
CA THR A 47 -7.36 11.52 0.70
C THR A 47 -6.58 10.28 0.28
N THR A 48 -5.48 9.96 0.98
CA THR A 48 -4.71 8.75 0.71
C THR A 48 -5.58 7.49 0.89
N LEU A 49 -6.37 7.42 1.97
CA LEU A 49 -7.27 6.30 2.21
C LEU A 49 -8.42 6.25 1.20
N ARG A 50 -9.00 7.40 0.86
CA ARG A 50 -10.04 7.54 -0.18
C ARG A 50 -9.57 6.94 -1.50
N THR A 51 -8.37 7.31 -1.95
CA THR A 51 -7.80 6.81 -3.21
C THR A 51 -7.56 5.30 -3.18
N ARG A 52 -7.08 4.75 -2.05
CA ARG A 52 -6.91 3.31 -1.87
C ARG A 52 -8.24 2.57 -1.93
N LEU A 53 -9.26 3.09 -1.26
CA LEU A 53 -10.61 2.51 -1.27
C LEU A 53 -11.20 2.51 -2.68
N LEU A 54 -11.15 3.66 -3.38
CA LEU A 54 -11.69 3.78 -4.74
C LEU A 54 -10.99 2.90 -5.77
N SER A 55 -9.74 2.54 -5.52
CA SER A 55 -8.93 1.67 -6.38
C SER A 55 -9.04 0.18 -6.00
N ALA A 56 -9.57 -0.13 -4.82
CA ALA A 56 -9.72 -1.50 -4.34
C ALA A 56 -10.97 -2.16 -4.91
N THR A 57 -10.95 -3.49 -4.95
CA THR A 57 -12.14 -4.28 -5.25
C THR A 57 -12.89 -4.67 -3.99
N CYS A 58 -14.15 -5.08 -4.20
CA CYS A 58 -15.02 -5.51 -3.14
C CYS A 58 -14.36 -6.67 -2.36
N PRO A 59 -14.20 -6.55 -1.03
CA PRO A 59 -13.72 -7.67 -0.21
C PRO A 59 -14.62 -8.90 -0.39
N ALA A 60 -14.04 -10.10 -0.49
CA ALA A 60 -14.77 -11.32 -0.88
C ALA A 60 -16.00 -11.65 0.00
N ALA A 61 -15.95 -11.28 1.29
CA ALA A 61 -17.05 -11.50 2.23
C ALA A 61 -18.02 -10.30 2.34
N MET A 62 -17.93 -9.31 1.45
CA MET A 62 -18.83 -8.15 1.39
C MET A 62 -19.75 -8.25 0.18
N LEU A 63 -21.01 -7.84 0.35
CA LEU A 63 -21.97 -7.78 -0.76
C LEU A 63 -21.60 -6.60 -1.69
N GLN A 64 -21.58 -6.85 -3.00
CA GLN A 64 -21.22 -5.83 -4.00
C GLN A 64 -22.04 -4.53 -3.86
N GLY A 65 -23.35 -4.62 -3.62
CA GLY A 65 -24.18 -3.43 -3.42
C GLY A 65 -23.80 -2.57 -2.20
N GLN A 66 -23.23 -3.18 -1.15
CA GLN A 66 -22.68 -2.43 -0.01
C GLN A 66 -21.40 -1.68 -0.41
N TRP A 67 -20.53 -2.35 -1.17
CA TRP A 67 -19.30 -1.75 -1.69
C TRP A 67 -19.57 -0.61 -2.66
N ASP A 68 -20.55 -0.77 -3.54
CA ASP A 68 -20.97 0.27 -4.49
C ASP A 68 -21.50 1.51 -3.76
N ASN A 69 -22.23 1.33 -2.66
CA ASN A 69 -22.69 2.44 -1.83
C ASN A 69 -21.52 3.16 -1.13
N ILE A 70 -20.54 2.42 -0.62
CA ILE A 70 -19.31 3.00 -0.06
C ILE A 70 -18.60 3.82 -1.13
N HIS A 71 -18.42 3.29 -2.35
CA HIS A 71 -17.80 4.02 -3.46
C HIS A 71 -18.59 5.27 -3.86
N LYS A 72 -19.92 5.22 -3.82
CA LYS A 72 -20.76 6.39 -4.08
C LYS A 72 -20.51 7.49 -3.05
N GLN A 73 -20.52 7.16 -1.76
CA GLN A 73 -20.26 8.10 -0.66
C GLN A 73 -18.82 8.63 -0.70
N LEU A 74 -17.85 7.81 -1.07
CA LEU A 74 -16.47 8.24 -1.27
C LEU A 74 -16.29 9.20 -2.45
N ARG A 75 -17.22 9.26 -3.41
CA ARG A 75 -17.15 10.22 -4.55
C ARG A 75 -17.91 11.51 -4.28
N ASP A 76 -18.68 11.56 -3.20
CA ASP A 76 -19.47 12.72 -2.81
C ASP A 76 -18.65 13.60 -1.86
N ASP A 77 -18.43 14.86 -2.24
CA ASP A 77 -17.57 15.80 -1.52
C ASP A 77 -18.10 16.15 -0.12
N ASP A 78 -19.40 15.98 0.13
CA ASP A 78 -20.01 16.25 1.43
C ASP A 78 -19.87 15.07 2.41
N THR A 79 -19.65 13.86 1.89
CA THR A 79 -19.70 12.63 2.72
C THR A 79 -18.43 11.79 2.72
N TRP A 80 -17.48 12.04 1.81
CA TRP A 80 -16.31 11.20 1.67
C TRP A 80 -15.44 11.15 2.94
N ASP A 81 -15.28 12.27 3.66
CA ASP A 81 -14.44 12.33 4.88
C ASP A 81 -15.03 11.46 6.01
N SER A 82 -16.35 11.58 6.24
CA SER A 82 -17.04 10.71 7.19
C SER A 82 -17.01 9.25 6.75
N GLN A 83 -17.17 9.00 5.45
CA GLN A 83 -17.16 7.64 4.92
C GLN A 83 -15.80 6.99 5.07
N VAL A 84 -14.70 7.70 4.76
CA VAL A 84 -13.33 7.22 5.00
C VAL A 84 -13.18 6.86 6.47
N PHE A 85 -13.56 7.75 7.39
CA PHE A 85 -13.50 7.45 8.81
C PHE A 85 -14.30 6.19 9.17
N ASP A 86 -15.54 6.06 8.72
CA ASP A 86 -16.39 4.91 9.04
C ASP A 86 -15.79 3.59 8.56
N THR A 87 -15.17 3.57 7.38
CA THR A 87 -14.45 2.37 6.90
C THR A 87 -13.27 1.99 7.81
N THR A 88 -12.57 2.96 8.42
CA THR A 88 -11.52 2.68 9.43
C THR A 88 -12.08 2.13 10.74
N GLN A 89 -13.36 2.35 11.03
CA GLN A 89 -14.02 1.90 12.27
C GLN A 89 -14.84 0.62 12.09
N GLN A 90 -15.03 0.16 10.86
CA GLN A 90 -15.83 -1.03 10.56
C GLN A 90 -15.22 -2.30 11.18
N LYS A 91 -15.91 -2.84 12.21
CA LYS A 91 -15.58 -4.11 12.88
C LYS A 91 -16.58 -5.23 12.58
N LYS A 92 -17.86 -4.88 12.44
CA LYS A 92 -18.94 -5.86 12.24
C LYS A 92 -19.05 -6.22 10.75
N GLY A 93 -19.35 -7.48 10.47
CA GLY A 93 -19.34 -8.01 9.10
C GLY A 93 -17.91 -8.22 8.62
N THR A 94 -17.63 -7.79 7.39
CA THR A 94 -16.31 -7.92 6.75
C THR A 94 -15.53 -6.61 6.91
N PRO A 95 -14.47 -6.57 7.74
CA PRO A 95 -13.67 -5.35 7.91
C PRO A 95 -13.02 -4.95 6.59
N ILE A 96 -13.15 -3.67 6.23
CA ILE A 96 -12.49 -3.12 5.04
C ILE A 96 -11.00 -2.98 5.31
N PHE A 97 -10.60 -2.49 6.49
CA PHE A 97 -9.21 -2.47 6.90
C PHE A 97 -8.95 -3.50 8.01
N LEU A 98 -7.91 -4.32 7.84
CA LEU A 98 -7.46 -5.29 8.84
C LEU A 98 -6.54 -4.65 9.89
N VAL A 99 -7.09 -3.68 10.64
CA VAL A 99 -6.37 -2.95 11.69
C VAL A 99 -6.87 -3.32 13.09
N SER A 100 -5.96 -3.27 14.06
CA SER A 100 -6.26 -3.57 15.47
C SER A 100 -7.20 -2.54 16.10
N ASP A 101 -7.93 -2.95 17.13
CA ASP A 101 -8.82 -2.06 17.88
C ASP A 101 -8.11 -0.86 18.51
N SER A 102 -6.87 -1.07 18.98
CA SER A 102 -6.02 0.02 19.46
C SER A 102 -5.74 1.06 18.37
N LEU A 103 -5.44 0.61 17.14
CA LEU A 103 -5.19 1.52 16.02
C LEU A 103 -6.47 2.27 15.62
N ARG A 104 -7.64 1.62 15.65
CA ARG A 104 -8.92 2.28 15.41
C ARG A 104 -9.19 3.40 16.42
N GLN A 105 -8.89 3.17 17.70
CA GLN A 105 -9.04 4.19 18.73
C GLN A 105 -8.08 5.38 18.54
N GLN A 106 -6.86 5.13 18.06
CA GLN A 106 -5.93 6.20 17.70
C GLN A 106 -6.48 7.06 16.54
N VAL A 107 -7.14 6.45 15.56
CA VAL A 107 -7.82 7.22 14.48
C VAL A 107 -8.93 8.11 15.04
N VAL A 108 -9.74 7.62 16.00
CA VAL A 108 -10.76 8.44 16.69
C VAL A 108 -10.11 9.67 17.33
N TYR A 109 -9.00 9.48 18.05
CA TYR A 109 -8.27 10.59 18.67
C TYR A 109 -7.85 11.66 17.64
N TRP A 110 -7.33 11.26 16.48
CA TRP A 110 -6.92 12.21 15.44
C TRP A 110 -8.09 12.91 14.76
N LYS A 111 -9.22 12.22 14.56
CA LYS A 111 -10.46 12.85 14.11
C LYS A 111 -10.91 13.94 15.08
N ASP A 112 -10.83 13.69 16.38
CA ASP A 112 -11.22 14.67 17.40
C ASP A 112 -10.29 15.89 17.38
N ARG A 113 -8.97 15.70 17.24
CA ARG A 113 -8.00 16.81 17.09
C ARG A 113 -8.22 17.61 15.80
N ARG A 114 -8.58 16.96 14.70
CA ARG A 114 -8.98 17.63 13.46
C ARG A 114 -10.24 18.47 13.67
N ASN A 115 -11.24 17.94 14.38
CA ASN A 115 -12.46 18.68 14.69
C ASN A 115 -12.19 19.90 15.59
N ASP A 116 -11.23 19.80 16.52
CA ASP A 116 -10.78 20.95 17.33
C ASP A 116 -10.17 22.05 16.44
N CYS A 117 -9.43 21.66 15.40
CA CYS A 117 -8.86 22.61 14.42
C CYS A 117 -9.95 23.26 13.55
N ALA A 118 -10.89 22.47 13.03
CA ALA A 118 -11.91 22.95 12.09
C ALA A 118 -12.97 23.85 12.75
N HIS A 119 -13.38 23.54 13.98
CA HIS A 119 -14.44 24.26 14.69
C HIS A 119 -13.90 25.24 15.74
N ALA A 120 -12.58 25.47 15.78
CA ALA A 120 -11.91 26.32 16.76
C ALA A 120 -12.33 26.04 18.21
N LYS A 121 -12.50 24.75 18.57
CA LYS A 121 -12.86 24.33 19.93
C LYS A 121 -11.75 24.67 20.93
N ASP A 122 -12.08 24.63 22.22
CA ASP A 122 -11.24 25.12 23.33
C ASP A 122 -9.85 24.45 23.45
N ASN A 123 -9.64 23.27 22.87
CA ASN A 123 -8.36 22.57 22.98
C ASN A 123 -7.24 23.30 22.21
N ALA A 124 -6.13 23.53 22.90
CA ALA A 124 -4.93 24.07 22.29
C ALA A 124 -4.29 23.05 21.34
N ILE A 125 -3.95 23.49 20.13
CA ILE A 125 -3.20 22.71 19.15
C ILE A 125 -1.83 23.36 18.98
N ALA A 126 -0.79 22.58 19.21
CA ALA A 126 0.60 23.01 19.24
C ALA A 126 1.46 22.12 18.33
N ALA A 127 2.72 22.51 18.11
CA ALA A 127 3.68 21.77 17.29
C ALA A 127 3.72 20.26 17.63
N ALA A 128 3.76 19.92 18.92
CA ALA A 128 3.80 18.53 19.38
C ALA A 128 2.63 17.66 18.88
N HIS A 129 1.44 18.24 18.69
CA HIS A 129 0.29 17.49 18.16
C HIS A 129 0.47 17.17 16.67
N VAL A 130 1.02 18.12 15.90
CA VAL A 130 1.30 17.92 14.47
C VAL A 130 2.39 16.86 14.31
N GLU A 131 3.48 16.98 15.06
CA GLU A 131 4.59 16.03 15.00
C GLU A 131 4.17 14.62 15.45
N ALA A 132 3.37 14.51 16.53
CA ALA A 132 2.82 13.24 16.96
C ALA A 132 1.89 12.62 15.89
N PHE A 133 1.11 13.44 15.17
CA PHE A 133 0.28 12.94 14.08
C PHE A 133 1.10 12.46 12.89
N TRP A 134 2.16 13.19 12.55
CA TRP A 134 3.11 12.78 11.51
C TRP A 134 3.78 11.44 11.87
N LEU A 135 4.22 11.25 13.11
CA LEU A 135 4.74 9.96 13.57
C LEU A 135 3.70 8.85 13.47
N PHE A 136 2.44 9.14 13.80
CA PHE A 136 1.34 8.21 13.61
C PHE A 136 1.17 7.81 12.14
N ILE A 137 1.17 8.78 11.21
CA ILE A 137 1.06 8.54 9.76
C ILE A 137 2.23 7.68 9.28
N GLN A 138 3.46 8.06 9.62
CA GLN A 138 4.67 7.32 9.23
C GLN A 138 4.63 5.87 9.71
N SER A 139 4.11 5.63 10.91
CA SER A 139 4.08 4.31 11.53
C SER A 139 2.90 3.43 11.09
N ASN A 140 1.80 4.04 10.61
CA ASN A 140 0.53 3.32 10.45
C ASN A 140 -0.14 3.50 9.09
N LEU A 141 0.25 4.47 8.26
CA LEU A 141 -0.38 4.69 6.96
C LEU A 141 -0.34 3.42 6.11
N GLY A 142 0.79 2.70 6.12
CA GLY A 142 0.93 1.43 5.41
C GLY A 142 -0.07 0.35 5.85
N LYS A 143 -0.57 0.37 7.08
CA LYS A 143 -1.48 -0.65 7.63
C LYS A 143 -2.93 -0.49 7.14
N PHE A 144 -3.29 0.67 6.61
CA PHE A 144 -4.61 0.94 6.05
C PHE A 144 -4.66 0.53 4.57
N VAL A 145 -4.64 -0.78 4.35
CA VAL A 145 -4.82 -1.42 3.05
C VAL A 145 -6.16 -2.15 3.05
N PRO A 146 -7.03 -1.92 2.05
CA PRO A 146 -8.30 -2.63 1.97
C PRO A 146 -8.10 -4.14 1.89
N ASN A 147 -8.88 -4.90 2.66
CA ASN A 147 -8.78 -6.35 2.79
C ASN A 147 -8.93 -7.07 1.45
N GLY A 148 -9.70 -6.53 0.50
CA GLY A 148 -9.80 -7.10 -0.84
C GLY A 148 -8.53 -6.94 -1.67
N SER A 149 -7.62 -6.02 -1.34
CA SER A 149 -6.52 -5.63 -2.24
C SER A 149 -5.49 -6.72 -2.49
N LYS A 150 -5.20 -7.60 -1.54
CA LYS A 150 -4.21 -8.69 -1.73
C LYS A 150 -4.77 -9.85 -2.54
N GLU A 151 -5.96 -10.32 -2.15
CA GLU A 151 -6.69 -11.37 -2.86
C GLU A 151 -7.06 -10.92 -4.26
N ASP A 152 -7.37 -9.64 -4.45
CA ASP A 152 -7.58 -9.03 -5.74
C ASP A 152 -6.31 -8.97 -6.59
N LEU A 153 -5.18 -8.54 -6.01
CA LEU A 153 -3.89 -8.62 -6.71
C LEU A 153 -3.61 -10.05 -7.18
N TRP A 154 -3.81 -11.04 -6.31
CA TRP A 154 -3.67 -12.45 -6.65
C TRP A 154 -4.60 -12.85 -7.79
N GLN A 155 -5.89 -12.51 -7.72
CA GLN A 155 -6.86 -12.80 -8.78
C GLN A 155 -6.54 -12.10 -10.10
N ARG A 156 -6.01 -10.87 -10.05
CA ARG A 156 -5.55 -10.15 -11.24
C ARG A 156 -4.36 -10.85 -11.89
N PHE A 157 -3.37 -11.28 -11.12
CA PHE A 157 -2.27 -12.10 -11.64
C PHE A 157 -2.79 -13.42 -12.22
N ALA A 158 -3.69 -14.11 -11.52
CA ALA A 158 -4.27 -15.37 -11.99
C ALA A 158 -5.01 -15.20 -13.33
N ARG A 159 -5.85 -14.17 -13.46
CA ARG A 159 -6.57 -13.85 -14.71
C ARG A 159 -5.64 -13.40 -15.84
N HIS A 160 -4.61 -12.63 -15.51
CA HIS A 160 -3.64 -12.12 -16.47
C HIS A 160 -2.85 -13.26 -17.13
N TYR A 161 -2.52 -14.29 -16.35
CA TYR A 161 -1.77 -15.45 -16.85
C TYR A 161 -2.66 -16.63 -17.27
N ASP A 162 -3.99 -16.47 -17.29
CA ASP A 162 -4.91 -17.43 -17.89
C ASP A 162 -5.03 -17.16 -19.41
N PRO A 163 -4.54 -18.08 -20.27
CA PRO A 163 -4.57 -17.89 -21.73
C PRO A 163 -5.98 -17.83 -22.32
N ASN A 164 -7.00 -18.27 -21.59
CA ASN A 164 -8.40 -18.21 -22.03
C ASN A 164 -9.02 -16.83 -21.77
N LEU A 165 -8.43 -16.03 -20.86
CA LEU A 165 -8.98 -14.75 -20.43
C LEU A 165 -8.14 -13.57 -20.92
N THR A 166 -6.83 -13.74 -21.02
CA THR A 166 -5.89 -12.68 -21.38
C THR A 166 -5.04 -13.11 -22.57
N ALA A 167 -4.92 -12.24 -23.58
CA ALA A 167 -4.10 -12.53 -24.75
C ALA A 167 -2.62 -12.68 -24.36
N PRO A 168 -1.90 -13.70 -24.89
CA PRO A 168 -0.47 -13.85 -24.64
C PRO A 168 0.31 -12.58 -24.99
N GLY A 169 1.23 -12.18 -24.11
CA GLY A 169 2.06 -10.98 -24.30
C GLY A 169 1.44 -9.67 -23.83
N THR A 170 0.23 -9.69 -23.25
CA THR A 170 -0.31 -8.53 -22.52
C THR A 170 0.67 -8.12 -21.42
N PRO A 171 1.02 -6.83 -21.26
CA PRO A 171 1.95 -6.39 -20.22
C PRO A 171 1.40 -6.60 -18.80
N VAL A 172 2.22 -7.11 -17.89
CA VAL A 172 1.89 -7.27 -16.46
C VAL A 172 2.01 -5.95 -15.67
N ASP A 173 2.68 -4.95 -16.26
CA ASP A 173 3.00 -3.64 -15.66
C ASP A 173 1.81 -2.97 -14.93
N PRO A 174 0.56 -2.97 -15.46
CA PRO A 174 -0.58 -2.37 -14.77
C PRO A 174 -0.93 -3.05 -13.45
N ILE A 175 -0.66 -4.35 -13.31
CA ILE A 175 -0.98 -5.13 -12.10
C ILE A 175 0.15 -4.98 -11.08
N VAL A 176 1.41 -5.09 -11.51
CA VAL A 176 2.55 -4.92 -10.60
C VAL A 176 2.61 -3.51 -10.01
N ALA A 177 2.20 -2.49 -10.76
CA ALA A 177 2.15 -1.10 -10.27
C ALA A 177 1.22 -0.90 -9.06
N LEU A 178 0.24 -1.79 -8.87
CA LEU A 178 -0.69 -1.75 -7.74
C LEU A 178 -0.06 -2.31 -6.46
N VAL A 179 0.89 -3.24 -6.57
CA VAL A 179 1.48 -3.99 -5.44
C VAL A 179 1.97 -3.07 -4.33
N PRO A 180 2.75 -2.01 -4.58
CA PRO A 180 3.27 -1.17 -3.51
C PRO A 180 2.17 -0.43 -2.71
N SER A 181 1.06 -0.10 -3.38
CA SER A 181 -0.09 0.56 -2.75
C SER A 181 -1.03 -0.40 -2.03
N ALA A 182 -1.09 -1.65 -2.49
CA ALA A 182 -2.03 -2.67 -2.05
C ALA A 182 -1.41 -3.66 -1.05
N VAL A 183 -0.11 -3.56 -0.79
CA VAL A 183 0.58 -4.38 0.22
C VAL A 183 1.47 -3.48 1.08
N PRO A 184 1.27 -3.45 2.41
CA PRO A 184 2.11 -2.67 3.31
C PRO A 184 3.58 -3.10 3.19
N SER A 185 4.55 -2.17 3.25
CA SER A 185 5.98 -2.51 3.14
C SER A 185 6.44 -3.61 4.10
N ALA A 186 5.92 -3.62 5.33
CA ALA A 186 6.23 -4.63 6.33
C ALA A 186 5.68 -6.04 6.00
N GLU A 187 4.67 -6.12 5.13
CA GLU A 187 4.00 -7.36 4.73
C GLU A 187 4.44 -7.84 3.34
N LEU A 188 5.19 -7.02 2.59
CA LEU A 188 5.75 -7.39 1.29
C LEU A 188 6.53 -8.72 1.34
N PRO A 189 7.42 -9.01 2.33
CA PRO A 189 8.11 -10.29 2.36
C PRO A 189 7.16 -11.49 2.45
N ALA A 190 6.11 -11.41 3.27
CA ALA A 190 5.12 -12.47 3.39
C ALA A 190 4.29 -12.61 2.11
N PHE A 191 3.86 -11.50 1.52
CA PHE A 191 3.09 -11.48 0.28
C PHE A 191 3.88 -12.05 -0.91
N ILE A 192 5.17 -11.71 -1.06
CA ILE A 192 6.01 -12.28 -2.12
C ILE A 192 6.16 -13.79 -1.92
N LYS A 193 6.34 -14.27 -0.68
CA LYS A 193 6.37 -15.71 -0.36
C LYS A 193 5.05 -16.41 -0.73
N GLU A 194 3.91 -15.77 -0.46
CA GLU A 194 2.60 -16.27 -0.89
C GLU A 194 2.46 -16.31 -2.42
N LEU A 195 2.96 -15.29 -3.12
CA LEU A 195 2.91 -15.21 -4.58
C LEU A 195 3.73 -16.30 -5.26
N VAL A 196 4.92 -16.62 -4.73
CA VAL A 196 5.80 -17.63 -5.34
C VAL A 196 5.41 -19.06 -4.98
N ARG A 197 4.65 -19.26 -3.88
CA ARG A 197 4.30 -20.58 -3.35
C ARG A 197 3.65 -21.51 -4.39
N PRO A 198 2.74 -21.05 -5.29
CA PRO A 198 2.14 -21.93 -6.29
C PRO A 198 3.08 -22.34 -7.44
N PHE A 199 4.31 -21.81 -7.44
CA PHE A 199 5.38 -22.19 -8.36
C PHE A 199 6.46 -23.04 -7.68
N THR A 200 6.34 -23.33 -6.39
CA THR A 200 7.24 -24.22 -5.64
C THR A 200 6.57 -25.56 -5.37
N GLY A 201 7.25 -26.68 -5.68
CA GLY A 201 6.76 -28.05 -5.45
C GLY A 201 6.09 -28.72 -6.66
N ASP A 202 5.49 -29.90 -6.44
CA ASP A 202 5.04 -30.83 -7.50
C ASP A 202 3.75 -30.41 -8.24
N ASN A 203 3.13 -29.29 -7.87
CA ASN A 203 1.85 -28.87 -8.44
C ASN A 203 1.88 -27.39 -8.83
N THR A 204 2.55 -27.08 -9.94
CA THR A 204 2.64 -25.72 -10.48
C THR A 204 1.26 -25.29 -10.99
N PHE A 205 0.57 -24.41 -10.26
CA PHE A 205 -0.76 -23.91 -10.64
C PHE A 205 -0.77 -23.25 -12.03
N PHE A 206 0.37 -22.71 -12.45
CA PHE A 206 0.54 -22.02 -13.74
C PHE A 206 1.24 -22.87 -14.82
N GLY A 207 1.59 -24.12 -14.53
CA GLY A 207 2.24 -25.04 -15.50
C GLY A 207 3.61 -24.61 -16.06
N SER A 208 4.14 -23.45 -15.65
CA SER A 208 5.40 -22.87 -16.12
C SER A 208 5.92 -21.83 -15.11
N TYR A 209 7.24 -21.62 -15.10
CA TYR A 209 7.91 -20.56 -14.33
C TYR A 209 7.91 -19.19 -15.04
N TYR A 210 7.42 -19.12 -16.29
CA TYR A 210 7.33 -17.86 -17.03
C TYR A 210 6.47 -16.79 -16.32
N PRO A 211 5.24 -17.10 -15.84
CA PRO A 211 4.41 -16.12 -15.13
C PRO A 211 5.07 -15.54 -13.89
N LEU A 212 5.74 -16.40 -13.09
CA LEU A 212 6.51 -15.95 -11.94
C LEU A 212 7.63 -15.01 -12.35
N SER A 213 8.41 -15.41 -13.36
CA SER A 213 9.58 -14.65 -13.82
C SER A 213 9.20 -13.29 -14.40
N ASP A 214 8.08 -13.23 -15.11
CA ASP A 214 7.58 -11.99 -15.69
C ASP A 214 6.98 -11.05 -14.64
N MET A 215 6.22 -11.59 -13.68
CA MET A 215 5.70 -10.84 -12.53
C MET A 215 6.82 -10.25 -11.67
N LEU A 216 7.80 -11.06 -11.26
CA LEU A 216 8.93 -10.59 -10.46
C LEU A 216 9.78 -9.57 -11.21
N GLU A 217 10.01 -9.76 -12.51
CA GLU A 217 10.71 -8.77 -13.33
C GLU A 217 9.94 -7.45 -13.39
N GLY A 218 8.61 -7.50 -13.57
CA GLY A 218 7.76 -6.31 -13.53
C GLY A 218 7.84 -5.56 -12.21
N MET A 219 7.82 -6.28 -11.09
CA MET A 219 8.00 -5.70 -9.76
C MET A 219 9.40 -5.10 -9.55
N LEU A 220 10.45 -5.75 -10.04
CA LEU A 220 11.85 -5.28 -9.99
C LEU A 220 12.15 -4.10 -10.93
N ARG A 221 11.21 -3.71 -11.80
CA ARG A 221 11.28 -2.47 -12.58
C ARG A 221 10.75 -1.26 -11.79
N LEU A 222 9.97 -1.50 -10.73
CA LEU A 222 9.45 -0.43 -9.88
C LEU A 222 10.56 0.11 -8.99
N SER A 223 10.69 1.43 -8.86
CA SER A 223 11.67 2.04 -7.96
C SER A 223 11.19 2.02 -6.50
N VAL A 224 11.01 0.82 -5.93
CA VAL A 224 10.49 0.59 -4.57
C VAL A 224 11.42 -0.33 -3.79
N ASP A 225 12.26 0.26 -2.94
CA ASP A 225 13.33 -0.45 -2.22
C ASP A 225 12.81 -1.60 -1.35
N SER A 226 11.73 -1.39 -0.59
CA SER A 226 11.15 -2.43 0.27
C SER A 226 10.62 -3.64 -0.52
N LEU A 227 10.17 -3.42 -1.77
CA LEU A 227 9.72 -4.48 -2.66
C LEU A 227 10.91 -5.25 -3.23
N HIS A 228 11.97 -4.54 -3.62
CA HIS A 228 13.22 -5.15 -4.05
C HIS A 228 13.83 -6.04 -2.97
N GLU A 229 13.93 -5.53 -1.73
CA GLU A 229 14.42 -6.29 -0.59
C GLU A 229 13.59 -7.55 -0.33
N ALA A 230 12.26 -7.45 -0.41
CA ALA A 230 11.36 -8.58 -0.24
C ALA A 230 11.56 -9.68 -1.31
N ILE A 231 11.74 -9.28 -2.58
CA ILE A 231 12.01 -10.20 -3.69
C ILE A 231 13.37 -10.85 -3.54
N VAL A 232 14.41 -10.05 -3.25
CA VAL A 232 15.78 -10.52 -3.01
C VAL A 232 15.82 -11.53 -1.89
N SER A 233 15.21 -11.21 -0.74
CA SER A 233 15.15 -12.13 0.40
C SER A 233 14.41 -13.43 0.05
N THR A 234 13.32 -13.36 -0.71
CA THR A 234 12.53 -14.55 -1.06
C THR A 234 13.27 -15.45 -2.03
N LEU A 235 13.88 -14.89 -3.08
CA LEU A 235 14.73 -15.66 -3.99
C LEU A 235 15.99 -16.19 -3.29
N ALA A 236 16.46 -15.52 -2.24
CA ALA A 236 17.58 -16.00 -1.44
C ALA A 236 17.30 -17.24 -0.61
N ASP A 237 16.05 -17.37 -0.17
CA ASP A 237 15.57 -18.51 0.57
C ASP A 237 15.25 -19.72 -0.34
N SER A 238 15.31 -19.56 -1.68
CA SER A 238 14.91 -20.60 -2.65
C SER A 238 15.80 -20.63 -3.89
N PRO A 239 16.94 -21.37 -3.86
CA PRO A 239 17.88 -21.46 -4.97
C PRO A 239 17.25 -21.95 -6.28
N GLU A 240 16.29 -22.89 -6.22
CA GLU A 240 15.61 -23.37 -7.43
C GLU A 240 14.82 -22.26 -8.12
N LEU A 241 14.11 -21.44 -7.34
CA LEU A 241 13.37 -20.28 -7.87
C LEU A 241 14.30 -19.24 -8.48
N LEU A 242 15.45 -18.99 -7.85
CA LEU A 242 16.43 -18.06 -8.38
C LEU A 242 17.02 -18.57 -9.71
N ALA A 243 17.35 -19.86 -9.81
CA ALA A 243 17.86 -20.46 -11.03
C ALA A 243 16.84 -20.35 -12.17
N GLU A 244 15.57 -20.69 -11.92
CA GLU A 244 14.50 -20.56 -12.92
C GLU A 244 14.25 -19.09 -13.30
N PHE A 245 14.24 -18.16 -12.34
CA PHE A 245 14.13 -16.73 -12.63
C PHE A 245 15.23 -16.25 -13.57
N LEU A 246 16.49 -16.61 -13.29
CA LEU A 246 17.65 -16.23 -14.11
C LEU A 246 17.64 -16.88 -15.48
N ARG A 247 17.08 -18.08 -15.62
CA ARG A 247 16.90 -18.75 -16.91
C ARG A 247 16.00 -17.94 -17.85
N PHE A 248 14.93 -17.33 -17.32
CA PHE A 248 14.03 -16.48 -18.11
C PHE A 248 14.52 -15.02 -18.23
N LYS A 249 15.28 -14.52 -17.25
CA LYS A 249 15.73 -13.12 -17.17
C LYS A 249 17.27 -13.03 -16.97
N PRO A 250 18.08 -13.52 -17.92
CA PRO A 250 19.54 -13.61 -17.76
C PRO A 250 20.24 -12.24 -17.64
N HIS A 251 19.63 -11.16 -18.12
CA HIS A 251 20.17 -9.80 -17.94
C HIS A 251 20.23 -9.38 -16.46
N ARG A 252 19.45 -10.01 -15.58
CA ARG A 252 19.48 -9.76 -14.14
C ARG A 252 20.66 -10.41 -13.43
N THR A 253 21.47 -11.25 -14.08
CA THR A 253 22.60 -11.93 -13.42
C THR A 253 23.57 -10.96 -12.75
N ALA A 254 23.82 -9.79 -13.37
CA ALA A 254 24.69 -8.75 -12.80
C ALA A 254 24.12 -8.12 -11.51
N PHE A 255 22.79 -8.02 -11.39
CA PHE A 255 22.11 -7.49 -10.20
C PHE A 255 22.42 -8.36 -8.95
N TRP A 256 22.54 -9.67 -9.13
CA TRP A 256 22.79 -10.62 -8.04
C TRP A 256 24.26 -10.76 -7.64
N HIS A 257 25.18 -10.18 -8.42
CA HIS A 257 26.62 -10.22 -8.12
C HIS A 257 26.97 -9.51 -6.80
N GLY A 258 26.11 -8.58 -6.34
CA GLY A 258 26.20 -7.92 -5.03
C GLY A 258 25.80 -8.82 -3.84
N HIS A 259 25.35 -10.05 -4.08
CA HIS A 259 24.94 -11.01 -3.05
C HIS A 259 25.77 -12.31 -3.14
N PRO A 260 27.01 -12.34 -2.60
CA PRO A 260 27.93 -13.46 -2.79
C PRO A 260 27.45 -14.79 -2.22
N THR A 261 26.59 -14.76 -1.21
CA THR A 261 25.96 -15.94 -0.59
C THR A 261 24.95 -16.62 -1.53
N LEU A 262 24.37 -15.85 -2.45
CA LEU A 262 23.40 -16.33 -3.43
C LEU A 262 24.05 -17.00 -4.64
N VAL A 263 25.08 -16.35 -5.19
CA VAL A 263 25.84 -16.86 -6.33
C VAL A 263 26.50 -18.20 -6.01
N ARG A 264 26.83 -18.46 -4.74
CA ARG A 264 27.40 -19.74 -4.28
C ARG A 264 26.39 -20.88 -4.11
N ARG A 265 25.09 -20.59 -4.15
CA ARG A 265 23.99 -21.56 -3.98
C ARG A 265 23.31 -21.96 -5.29
N LEU A 266 23.61 -21.24 -6.38
CA LEU A 266 23.25 -21.58 -7.76
C LEU A 266 24.28 -22.56 -8.35
#